data_AF-A0A2V8B530-F1
#
_entry.id   AF-A0A2V8B530-F1
#
_cell.length_a   1.000
_cell.length_b   1.000
_cell.length_c   1.000
_cell.angle_alpha   90.00
_cell.angle_beta   90.00
_cell.angle_gamma   90.00
#
_symmetry.space_group_name_H-M   'P 1'
#
loop_
_entity.id
_entity.type
_entity.pdbx_description
1 polymer ?
#
loop_
_entity_poly.entity_id
_entity_poly.type
_entity_poly.pdbx_seq_one_letter_code
_entity_poly.pdbx_strand_id
1 'polypeptide(L)'
;MSMAVNNNGVLGMIMVERRLDVRDSCLEQLFAASFDGGDTFGPFERLSVSSCGGSTIDAVAIRMEPTYGDYFGMVTLPDSSFRIVWPEMRQGASALVTAVIGVDGVARTPSAKQ
;
A
#
# COMPACT_ATOMS: atom_id res chain seq x y z
N MET A 1 6.01 1.99 3.76
CA MET A 1 4.67 2.50 4.10
C MET A 1 4.57 3.94 3.66
N SER A 2 3.42 4.37 3.13
CA SER A 2 3.14 5.76 2.80
C SER A 2 1.71 6.11 3.18
N MET A 3 1.46 7.38 3.49
CA MET A 3 0.16 7.88 3.93
C MET A 3 -0.13 9.25 3.32
N ALA A 4 -1.40 9.54 3.06
CA ALA A 4 -1.88 10.85 2.64
C ALA A 4 -3.31 11.09 3.15
N VAL A 5 -3.69 12.36 3.30
CA VAL A 5 -5.06 12.76 3.68
C VAL A 5 -5.73 13.39 2.46
N ASN A 6 -6.94 12.95 2.12
CA ASN A 6 -7.69 13.52 1.01
C ASN A 6 -8.50 14.77 1.41
N ASN A 7 -9.13 15.44 0.44
CA ASN A 7 -9.90 16.66 0.70
C ASN A 7 -11.19 16.40 1.51
N ASN A 8 -11.60 15.13 1.68
CA ASN A 8 -12.68 14.72 2.58
C ASN A 8 -12.18 14.41 4.01
N GLY A 9 -10.89 14.65 4.29
CA GLY A 9 -10.26 14.38 5.58
C GLY A 9 -9.95 12.91 5.85
N VAL A 10 -10.20 12.01 4.89
CA VAL A 10 -9.92 10.57 5.02
C VAL A 10 -8.42 10.35 4.94
N LEU A 11 -7.87 9.59 5.89
CA LEU A 11 -6.48 9.16 5.89
C LEU A 11 -6.35 7.83 5.13
N GLY A 12 -5.65 7.85 3.99
CA GLY A 12 -5.26 6.66 3.26
C GLY A 12 -3.88 6.17 3.67
N MET A 13 -3.69 4.86 3.79
CA MET A 13 -2.42 4.22 4.09
C MET A 13 -2.15 3.09 3.10
N ILE A 14 -0.94 3.07 2.53
CA ILE A 14 -0.41 1.91 1.82
C ILE A 14 0.71 1.27 2.62
N MET A 15 0.66 -0.06 2.69
CA MET A 15 1.68 -0.86 3.37
C MET A 15 2.02 -2.11 2.56
N VAL A 16 3.25 -2.56 2.71
CA VAL A 16 3.70 -3.83 2.16
C VAL A 16 3.77 -4.82 3.32
N GLU A 17 3.04 -5.94 3.21
CA GLU A 17 3.12 -7.04 4.16
C GLU A 17 3.75 -8.29 3.53
N ARG A 18 4.46 -9.06 4.34
CA ARG A 18 4.85 -10.44 4.02
C ARG A 18 3.88 -11.38 4.71
N ARG A 19 2.75 -11.67 4.08
CA ARG A 19 1.77 -12.62 4.63
C ARG A 19 1.12 -13.34 3.47
N LEU A 20 1.55 -14.58 3.18
CA LEU A 20 0.69 -15.56 2.47
C LEU A 20 1.28 -16.99 2.37
N ASP A 21 2.57 -17.22 2.67
CA ASP A 21 3.17 -18.58 2.62
C ASP A 21 3.73 -18.94 4.00
N VAL A 22 3.80 -20.24 4.30
CA VAL A 22 4.51 -20.88 5.44
C VAL A 22 5.99 -20.46 5.54
N ARG A 23 6.48 -19.69 4.56
CA ARG A 23 7.85 -19.18 4.42
C ARG A 23 7.94 -17.64 4.35
N ASP A 24 6.83 -16.90 4.51
CA ASP A 24 6.78 -15.42 4.44
C ASP A 24 7.39 -14.84 3.14
N SER A 25 7.19 -15.54 2.02
CA SER A 25 7.93 -15.30 0.77
C SER A 25 7.26 -14.32 -0.20
N CYS A 26 5.93 -14.12 -0.10
CA CYS A 26 5.19 -13.20 -0.96
C CYS A 26 5.08 -11.80 -0.32
N LEU A 27 5.25 -10.75 -1.11
CA LEU A 27 4.97 -9.37 -0.69
C LEU A 27 3.61 -8.94 -1.26
N GLU A 28 2.70 -8.55 -0.35
CA GLU A 28 1.40 -8.00 -0.66
C GLU A 28 1.42 -6.48 -0.51
N GLN A 29 0.94 -5.78 -1.53
CA GLN A 29 0.65 -4.35 -1.43
C GLN A 29 -0.79 -4.19 -0.96
N LEU A 30 -0.96 -3.55 0.18
CA LEU A 30 -2.25 -3.33 0.82
C LEU A 30 -2.58 -1.84 0.90
N PHE A 31 -3.87 -1.53 0.93
CA PHE A 31 -4.44 -0.21 1.20
C PHE A 31 -5.46 -0.29 2.32
N ALA A 32 -5.48 0.68 3.22
CA ALA A 32 -6.60 0.89 4.15
C ALA A 32 -6.91 2.38 4.28
N ALA A 33 -8.15 2.67 4.66
CA ALA A 33 -8.63 4.01 4.92
C ALA A 33 -9.07 4.17 6.39
N SER A 34 -8.80 5.33 6.96
CA SER A 34 -9.29 5.77 8.27
C SER A 34 -10.17 7.00 8.12
N PHE A 35 -11.30 6.98 8.84
CA PHE A 35 -12.29 8.06 8.86
C PHE A 35 -12.32 8.80 10.21
N ASP A 36 -11.39 8.51 11.11
CA ASP A 36 -11.33 9.05 12.47
C ASP A 36 -9.92 9.57 12.82
N GLY A 37 -9.16 10.01 11.80
CA GLY A 37 -7.84 10.59 12.00
C GLY A 37 -6.73 9.58 12.31
N GLY A 38 -6.96 8.30 12.03
CA GLY A 38 -6.01 7.21 12.25
C GLY A 38 -6.21 6.44 13.55
N ASP A 39 -7.27 6.72 14.32
CA ASP A 39 -7.59 5.95 15.53
C ASP A 39 -8.01 4.51 15.15
N THR A 40 -8.77 4.35 14.06
CA THR A 40 -9.11 3.05 13.47
C THR A 40 -8.95 3.05 11.96
N PHE A 41 -8.67 1.87 11.40
CA PHE A 41 -8.64 1.64 9.96
C PHE A 41 -9.71 0.61 9.58
N GLY A 42 -10.30 0.81 8.40
CA GLY A 42 -11.13 -0.19 7.75
C GLY A 42 -10.33 -1.44 7.35
N PRO A 43 -10.98 -2.41 6.69
CA PRO A 43 -10.30 -3.60 6.20
C PRO A 43 -9.18 -3.21 5.22
N PHE A 44 -8.11 -4.01 5.22
CA PHE A 44 -7.05 -3.88 4.24
C PHE A 44 -7.50 -4.50 2.92
N GLU A 45 -7.57 -3.66 1.89
CA GLU A 45 -7.81 -4.07 0.52
C GLU A 45 -6.48 -4.37 -0.16
N ARG A 46 -6.41 -5.51 -0.86
CA ARG A 46 -5.21 -5.95 -1.56
C ARG A 46 -5.15 -5.32 -2.94
N LEU A 47 -4.06 -4.59 -3.20
CA LEU A 47 -3.80 -3.91 -4.46
C LEU A 47 -3.03 -4.79 -5.44
N SER A 48 -2.01 -5.49 -4.96
CA SER A 48 -1.21 -6.41 -5.77
C SER A 48 -0.52 -7.47 -4.91
N VAL A 49 -0.14 -8.57 -5.56
CA VAL A 49 0.74 -9.60 -4.98
C VAL A 49 1.92 -9.76 -5.92
N SER A 50 3.12 -9.55 -5.40
CA SER A 50 4.35 -9.80 -6.15
C SER A 50 4.77 -11.27 -6.07
N SER A 51 5.67 -11.70 -6.96
CA SER A 51 6.17 -13.08 -6.99
C SER A 51 6.72 -13.52 -5.62
N CYS A 52 6.34 -14.73 -5.20
CA CYS A 52 6.73 -15.35 -3.93
C CYS A 52 8.15 -15.94 -3.93
N GLY A 53 9.07 -15.39 -4.73
CA GLY A 53 10.45 -15.91 -4.77
C GLY A 53 10.60 -17.26 -5.46
N GLY A 54 9.64 -17.68 -6.30
CA GLY A 54 9.61 -19.02 -6.88
C GLY A 54 10.65 -19.28 -7.98
N SER A 55 11.26 -18.23 -8.52
CA SER A 55 12.29 -18.33 -9.57
C SER A 55 13.67 -17.89 -9.07
N THR A 56 14.72 -18.33 -9.76
CA THR A 56 16.10 -17.87 -9.51
C THR A 56 16.25 -16.36 -9.65
N ILE A 57 15.49 -15.73 -10.55
CA ILE A 57 15.55 -14.27 -10.74
C ILE A 57 14.86 -13.54 -9.58
N ASP A 58 13.74 -14.08 -9.07
CA ASP A 58 13.10 -13.52 -7.88
C ASP A 58 13.99 -13.64 -6.64
N ALA A 59 14.74 -14.73 -6.50
CA ALA A 59 15.70 -14.91 -5.40
C ALA A 59 16.83 -13.86 -5.42
N VAL A 60 17.31 -13.48 -6.61
CA VAL A 60 18.28 -12.38 -6.77
C VAL A 60 17.64 -11.04 -6.42
N ALA A 61 16.41 -10.80 -6.88
CA ALA A 61 15.70 -9.56 -6.60
C ALA A 61 15.39 -9.38 -5.11
N ILE A 62 14.93 -10.42 -4.41
CA ILE A 62 14.71 -10.40 -2.95
C ILE A 62 16.00 -10.09 -2.20
N ARG A 63 17.15 -10.63 -2.64
CA ARG A 63 18.45 -10.39 -1.99
C ARG A 63 18.90 -8.94 -2.14
N MET A 64 18.69 -8.35 -3.32
CA MET A 64 19.13 -6.99 -3.61
C MET A 64 18.17 -5.95 -3.01
N GLU A 65 16.87 -6.23 -3.06
CA GLU A 65 15.79 -5.33 -2.67
C GLU A 65 14.74 -6.12 -1.88
N PRO A 66 14.87 -6.23 -0.55
CA PRO A 66 14.03 -7.12 0.27
C PRO A 66 12.52 -6.80 0.26
N THR A 67 12.15 -5.56 -0.09
CA THR A 67 10.77 -5.08 -0.30
C THR A 67 10.48 -4.80 -1.78
N TYR A 68 11.39 -5.23 -2.66
CA TYR A 68 11.46 -4.86 -4.07
C TYR A 68 11.71 -3.36 -4.33
N GLY A 69 12.15 -2.66 -3.27
CA GLY A 69 12.54 -1.27 -3.22
C GLY A 69 11.67 -0.47 -2.26
N ASP A 70 12.16 0.70 -1.85
CA ASP A 70 11.41 1.63 -0.98
C ASP A 70 10.67 2.73 -1.78
N TYR A 71 10.44 2.48 -3.06
CA TYR A 71 9.81 3.41 -4.00
C TYR A 71 8.28 3.45 -3.89
N PHE A 72 7.75 3.61 -2.68
CA PHE A 72 6.32 3.74 -2.43
C PHE A 72 5.93 5.19 -2.14
N GLY A 73 4.80 5.63 -2.69
CA GLY A 73 4.31 6.99 -2.51
C GLY A 73 2.81 7.11 -2.73
N MET A 74 2.22 8.11 -2.11
CA MET A 74 0.80 8.43 -2.23
C MET A 74 0.61 9.93 -2.27
N VAL A 75 -0.25 10.39 -3.16
CA VAL A 75 -0.70 11.78 -3.23
C VAL A 75 -2.21 11.83 -3.36
N THR A 76 -2.79 12.88 -2.78
CA THR A 76 -4.21 13.21 -2.95
C THR A 76 -4.43 13.90 -4.29
N LEU A 77 -5.48 13.49 -5.01
CA LEU A 77 -5.97 14.15 -6.22
C LEU A 77 -7.09 15.16 -5.89
N PRO A 78 -7.37 16.14 -6.78
CA PRO A 78 -8.39 17.17 -6.53
C PRO A 78 -9.80 16.62 -6.23
N ASP A 79 -10.13 15.44 -6.75
CA ASP A 79 -11.42 14.76 -6.58
C ASP A 79 -11.50 13.89 -5.30
N SER A 80 -10.58 14.09 -4.35
CA SER A 80 -10.46 13.31 -3.11
C SER A 80 -10.03 11.85 -3.29
N SER A 81 -9.69 11.40 -4.51
CA SER A 81 -9.05 10.09 -4.70
C SER A 81 -7.55 10.12 -4.36
N PHE A 82 -6.94 8.96 -4.21
CA PHE A 82 -5.50 8.80 -3.99
C PHE A 82 -4.82 8.26 -5.24
N ARG A 83 -3.76 8.92 -5.70
CA ARG A 83 -2.80 8.30 -6.64
C ARG A 83 -1.66 7.69 -5.86
N ILE A 84 -1.43 6.41 -6.10
CA ILE A 84 -0.41 5.63 -5.42
C ILE A 84 0.61 5.09 -6.43
N VAL A 85 1.85 4.94 -5.95
CA VAL A 85 2.95 4.28 -6.65
C VAL A 85 3.64 3.30 -5.71
N TRP A 86 4.03 2.14 -6.21
CA TRP A 86 4.80 1.12 -5.47
C TRP A 86 5.60 0.24 -6.44
N PRO A 87 6.67 -0.40 -5.97
CA PRO A 87 7.39 -1.38 -6.78
C PRO A 87 6.70 -2.75 -6.75
N GLU A 88 6.77 -3.46 -7.86
CA GLU A 88 6.36 -4.86 -7.98
C GLU A 88 7.39 -5.64 -8.80
N MET A 89 7.64 -6.90 -8.44
CA MET A 89 8.45 -7.78 -9.28
C MET A 89 7.63 -8.40 -10.40
N ARG A 90 8.11 -8.20 -11.63
CA ARG A 90 7.56 -8.80 -12.82
C ARG A 90 8.68 -9.44 -13.61
N GLN A 91 8.63 -10.77 -13.73
CA GLN A 91 9.62 -11.56 -14.48
C GLN A 91 11.07 -11.27 -14.09
N GLY A 92 11.33 -11.06 -12.78
CA GLY A 92 12.67 -10.84 -12.29
C GLY A 92 13.23 -9.42 -12.43
N ALA A 93 12.40 -8.46 -12.84
CA ALA A 93 12.72 -7.03 -12.78
C ALA A 93 11.73 -6.30 -11.85
N SER A 94 12.23 -5.26 -11.16
CA SER A 94 11.37 -4.33 -10.42
C SER A 94 10.70 -3.36 -11.41
N ALA A 95 9.38 -3.22 -11.30
CA ALA A 95 8.58 -2.29 -12.07
C ALA A 95 7.78 -1.40 -11.13
N LEU A 96 7.73 -0.10 -11.43
CA LEU A 96 6.84 0.82 -10.72
C LEU A 96 5.42 0.69 -11.27
N VAL A 97 4.48 0.42 -10.38
CA VAL A 97 3.06 0.32 -10.67
C VAL A 97 2.35 1.51 -10.05
N THR A 98 1.27 1.96 -10.70
CA THR A 98 0.43 3.03 -10.18
C THR A 98 -1.04 2.67 -10.29
N ALA A 99 -1.84 3.18 -9.36
CA ALA A 99 -3.29 3.08 -9.37
C ALA A 99 -3.90 4.37 -8.81
N VAL A 100 -5.20 4.55 -9.08
CA VAL A 100 -6.04 5.56 -8.45
C VAL A 100 -7.07 4.86 -7.59
N ILE A 101 -7.16 5.23 -6.32
CA ILE A 101 -8.10 4.66 -5.34
C ILE A 101 -9.12 5.73 -4.96
N GLY A 102 -10.39 5.47 -5.29
CA GLY A 102 -11.51 6.22 -4.73
C GLY A 102 -11.86 5.67 -3.35
N VAL A 103 -12.22 6.57 -2.42
CA VAL A 103 -12.77 6.19 -1.12
C VAL A 103 -14.06 6.97 -0.91
N ASP A 104 -15.15 6.24 -0.72
CA ASP A 104 -16.45 6.83 -0.45
C ASP A 104 -16.55 7.29 1.01
N GLY A 105 -17.03 8.51 1.22
CA GLY A 105 -17.29 9.07 2.54
C GLY A 105 -16.40 10.26 2.91
N VAL A 106 -16.60 10.74 4.13
CA VAL A 106 -15.94 11.91 4.71
C VAL A 106 -15.49 11.56 6.12
N ALA A 107 -14.31 12.02 6.53
CA ALA A 107 -13.83 11.82 7.88
C ALA A 107 -14.74 12.48 8.91
N ARG A 108 -14.87 11.84 10.06
CA ARG A 108 -15.54 12.36 11.23
C ARG A 108 -14.51 13.09 12.08
N THR A 109 -14.92 14.18 12.71
CA THR A 109 -14.08 14.87 13.68
C THR A 109 -13.73 13.90 14.80
N PRO A 110 -12.44 13.69 15.14
CA PRO A 110 -12.06 12.88 16.28
C PRO A 110 -12.67 13.49 17.54
N SER A 111 -13.28 12.67 18.39
CA SER A 111 -13.68 13.10 19.73
C SER A 111 -12.44 13.62 20.45
N ALA A 112 -12.48 14.85 20.97
CA ALA A 112 -11.38 15.37 21.76
C ALA A 112 -11.07 14.39 22.91
N LYS A 113 -9.82 13.94 23.02
CA LYS A 113 -9.36 13.16 24.18
C LYS A 113 -9.54 14.04 25.41
N GLN A 114 -10.46 13.66 26.31
CA GLN A 114 -10.61 14.26 27.64
C GLN A 114 -9.42 13.88 28.51
#